data_AF-A0ABD5LUR3-F1
#
_entry.id   AF-A0ABD5LUR3-F1
#
_cell.length_a   1.000
_cell.length_b   1.000
_cell.length_c   1.000
_cell.angle_alpha   90.00
_cell.angle_beta   90.00
_cell.angle_gamma   90.00
#
_symmetry.space_group_name_H-M   'P 1'
#
loop_
_entity.id
_entity.type
_entity.pdbx_description
1 polymer ?
#
loop_
_entity_poly.entity_id
_entity_poly.type
_entity_poly.pdbx_seq_one_letter_code
_entity_poly.pdbx_strand_id
1 'polypeptide(L)'
;MKFIKATALYFHLIRLKVISCGKNKLKSKFVYINDVLSKQKCVCGDHFTVADAYLFTLSQWAPHVALDLTDLSHLQDYLTRIAQRPNVHSALVTEGLIKE
;
A
#
# COMPACT_ATOMS: atom_id res chain seq x y z
N MET A 1 41.94 -4.87 -7.64
CA MET A 1 40.66 -5.61 -7.44
C MET A 1 39.85 -5.19 -6.20
N LYS A 2 40.44 -4.66 -5.12
CA LYS A 2 39.68 -4.18 -3.93
C LYS A 2 38.87 -2.89 -4.17
N PHE A 3 39.37 -1.98 -5.00
CA PHE A 3 38.73 -0.67 -5.28
C PHE A 3 37.41 -0.79 -6.07
N ILE A 4 37.34 -1.66 -7.07
CA ILE A 4 36.13 -1.91 -7.87
C ILE A 4 35.02 -2.57 -7.02
N LYS A 5 35.39 -3.43 -6.07
CA LYS A 5 34.42 -4.02 -5.13
C LYS A 5 33.85 -2.99 -4.16
N ALA A 6 34.66 -2.03 -3.72
CA ALA A 6 34.23 -0.97 -2.81
C ALA A 6 33.26 0.02 -3.48
N THR A 7 33.49 0.39 -4.75
CA THR A 7 32.57 1.27 -5.49
C THR A 7 31.24 0.58 -5.79
N ALA A 8 31.26 -0.69 -6.20
CA ALA A 8 30.04 -1.48 -6.39
C ALA A 8 29.20 -1.61 -5.10
N LEU A 9 29.86 -1.82 -3.95
CA LEU A 9 29.20 -1.85 -2.65
C LEU A 9 28.59 -0.49 -2.29
N TYR A 10 29.30 0.61 -2.55
CA TYR A 10 28.81 1.97 -2.30
C TYR A 10 27.55 2.30 -3.11
N PHE A 11 27.53 1.99 -4.41
CA PHE A 11 26.33 2.18 -5.24
C PHE A 11 25.16 1.28 -4.79
N HIS A 12 25.44 0.05 -4.33
CA HIS A 12 24.43 -0.83 -3.75
C HIS A 12 23.84 -0.24 -2.46
N LEU A 13 24.68 0.29 -1.56
CA LEU A 13 24.23 0.94 -0.33
C LEU A 13 23.40 2.21 -0.60
N ILE A 14 23.80 3.04 -1.57
CA ILE A 14 23.00 4.20 -1.98
C ILE A 14 21.63 3.76 -2.51
N ARG A 15 21.58 2.75 -3.39
CA ARG A 15 20.32 2.20 -3.90
C ARG A 15 19.41 1.74 -2.77
N LEU A 16 19.94 0.99 -1.80
CA LEU A 16 19.17 0.53 -0.63
C LEU A 16 18.67 1.69 0.21
N LYS A 17 19.50 2.72 0.43
CA LYS A 17 19.14 3.92 1.19
C LYS A 17 17.96 4.67 0.55
N VAL A 18 17.97 4.84 -0.77
CA VAL A 18 16.91 5.53 -1.51
C VAL A 18 15.58 4.79 -1.40
N ILE A 19 15.60 3.47 -1.57
CA ILE A 19 14.40 2.62 -1.44
C ILE A 19 13.84 2.72 -0.01
N SER A 20 14.71 2.65 1.01
CA SER A 20 14.31 2.78 2.41
C SER A 20 13.66 4.13 2.72
N CYS A 21 14.24 5.23 2.24
CA CYS A 21 13.66 6.57 2.40
C CYS A 21 12.27 6.68 1.76
N GLY A 22 12.11 6.15 0.54
CA GLY A 22 10.83 6.11 -0.16
C GLY A 22 9.77 5.33 0.60
N LYS A 23 10.12 4.14 1.12
CA LYS A 23 9.23 3.32 1.96
C LYS A 23 8.77 4.05 3.22
N ASN A 24 9.68 4.74 3.91
CA ASN A 24 9.33 5.49 5.12
C ASN A 24 8.36 6.63 4.81
N LYS A 25 8.58 7.36 3.71
CA LYS A 25 7.67 8.43 3.27
C LYS A 25 6.29 7.87 2.92
N LEU A 26 6.25 6.74 2.22
CA LEU A 26 5.02 6.08 1.83
C LEU A 26 4.26 5.56 3.06
N LYS A 27 4.94 4.93 4.02
CA LYS A 27 4.35 4.48 5.28
C LYS A 27 3.72 5.64 6.04
N SER A 28 4.41 6.78 6.14
CA SER A 28 3.86 7.99 6.79
C SER A 28 2.55 8.47 6.13
N LYS A 29 2.36 8.28 4.82
CA LYS A 29 1.09 8.61 4.16
C LYS A 29 -0.03 7.63 4.51
N PHE A 30 0.28 6.34 4.60
CA PHE A 30 -0.70 5.34 5.05
C PHE A 30 -1.08 5.53 6.52
N VAL A 31 -0.15 5.94 7.39
CA VAL A 31 -0.45 6.32 8.78
C VAL A 31 -1.46 7.47 8.81
N TYR A 32 -1.25 8.53 8.03
CA TYR A 32 -2.21 9.62 7.94
C TYR A 32 -3.59 9.16 7.47
N ILE A 33 -3.65 8.27 6.48
CA ILE A 33 -4.92 7.71 5.98
C ILE A 33 -5.61 6.88 7.07
N ASN A 34 -4.85 6.07 7.83
CA ASN A 34 -5.38 5.32 8.97
C ASN A 34 -6.01 6.25 10.01
N ASP A 35 -5.38 7.38 10.31
CA ASP A 35 -5.92 8.37 11.25
C ASP A 35 -7.20 9.02 10.72
N VAL A 36 -7.30 9.26 9.41
CA VAL A 36 -8.55 9.72 8.78
C VAL A 36 -9.63 8.65 8.92
N LEU A 37 -9.32 7.40 8.57
CA LEU A 37 -10.26 6.27 8.64
C LEU A 37 -10.68 5.90 10.08
N SER A 38 -9.98 6.39 11.09
CA SER A 38 -10.43 6.27 12.49
C SER A 38 -11.70 7.08 12.78
N LYS A 39 -11.99 8.12 11.99
CA LYS A 39 -13.10 9.07 12.21
C LYS A 39 -14.24 8.93 11.22
N GLN A 40 -13.99 8.30 10.07
CA GLN A 40 -14.94 8.23 8.94
C GLN A 40 -14.83 6.89 8.22
N LYS A 41 -15.92 6.47 7.57
CA LYS A 41 -16.03 5.13 6.98
C LYS A 41 -15.29 4.98 5.64
N CYS A 42 -15.15 6.06 4.89
CA CYS A 42 -14.50 6.11 3.57
C CYS A 42 -13.53 7.29 3.53
N VAL A 43 -12.64 7.38 2.54
CA VAL A 43 -11.59 8.42 2.50
C VAL A 43 -12.18 9.83 2.33
N CYS A 44 -13.33 9.95 1.66
CA CYS A 44 -14.02 11.22 1.39
C CYS A 44 -15.30 11.44 2.20
N GLY A 45 -15.50 10.69 3.29
CA GLY A 45 -16.66 10.83 4.19
C GLY A 45 -17.31 9.48 4.49
N ASP A 46 -18.64 9.41 4.44
CA ASP A 46 -19.38 8.22 4.85
C ASP A 46 -19.71 7.25 3.71
N HIS A 47 -19.65 7.72 2.46
CA HIS A 47 -20.03 6.96 1.28
C HIS A 47 -18.82 6.56 0.44
N PHE A 48 -18.93 5.43 -0.24
CA PHE A 48 -17.92 4.94 -1.17
C PHE A 48 -17.85 5.85 -2.40
N THR A 49 -16.64 6.25 -2.75
CA THR A 49 -16.33 7.14 -3.88
C THR A 49 -15.23 6.54 -4.76
N VAL A 50 -14.93 7.22 -5.86
CA VAL A 50 -13.81 6.84 -6.75
C VAL A 50 -12.45 6.88 -6.04
N ALA A 51 -12.30 7.72 -5.00
CA ALA A 51 -11.08 7.77 -4.21
C ALA A 51 -10.85 6.47 -3.43
N ASP A 52 -11.93 5.82 -2.99
CA ASP A 52 -11.87 4.58 -2.24
C ASP A 52 -11.43 3.39 -3.12
N ALA A 53 -11.94 3.35 -4.36
CA ALA A 53 -11.49 2.39 -5.38
C ALA A 53 -9.99 2.56 -5.66
N TYR A 54 -9.53 3.80 -5.82
CA TYR A 54 -8.13 4.10 -6.10
C TYR A 54 -7.21 3.72 -4.94
N LEU A 55 -7.58 4.07 -3.70
CA LEU A 55 -6.81 3.70 -2.51
C LEU A 55 -6.73 2.19 -2.34
N PHE A 56 -7.82 1.46 -2.61
CA PHE A 56 -7.83 0.00 -2.54
C PHE A 56 -6.78 -0.61 -3.47
N THR A 57 -6.75 -0.19 -4.74
CA THR A 57 -5.75 -0.67 -5.72
C THR A 57 -4.32 -0.36 -5.28
N LEU A 58 -4.05 0.86 -4.82
CA LEU A 58 -2.72 1.24 -4.34
C LEU A 58 -2.27 0.41 -3.13
N SER A 59 -3.22 0.06 -2.25
CA SER A 59 -2.93 -0.74 -1.06
C SER A 59 -2.53 -2.17 -1.41
N GLN A 60 -3.03 -2.73 -2.53
CA GLN A 60 -2.66 -4.06 -3.01
C GLN A 60 -1.20 -4.15 -3.45
N TRP A 61 -0.52 -3.03 -3.75
CA TRP A 61 0.90 -3.05 -4.10
C TRP A 61 1.84 -3.08 -2.89
N ALA A 62 1.35 -2.80 -1.68
CA ALA A 62 2.17 -2.75 -0.48
C ALA A 62 2.92 -4.08 -0.20
N PRO A 63 2.30 -5.27 -0.31
CA PRO A 63 3.01 -6.53 -0.14
C PRO A 63 4.11 -6.75 -1.19
N HIS A 64 3.86 -6.38 -2.46
CA HIS A 64 4.81 -6.56 -3.56
C HIS A 64 6.07 -5.70 -3.41
N VAL A 65 5.99 -4.57 -2.72
CA VAL A 65 7.14 -3.70 -2.42
C VAL A 65 7.74 -3.96 -1.03
N ALA A 66 7.28 -4.99 -0.31
CA ALA A 66 7.66 -5.27 1.08
C ALA A 66 7.48 -4.02 1.97
N LEU A 67 6.30 -3.43 1.91
CA LEU A 67 5.81 -2.39 2.83
C LEU A 67 4.78 -3.02 3.77
N ASP A 68 5.09 -3.00 5.06
CA ASP A 68 4.18 -3.51 6.08
C ASP A 68 3.18 -2.43 6.53
N LEU A 69 1.90 -2.74 6.34
CA LEU A 69 0.74 -1.93 6.72
C LEU A 69 -0.17 -2.68 7.73
N THR A 70 0.28 -3.82 8.25
CA THR A 70 -0.52 -4.66 9.16
C THR A 70 -0.76 -4.00 10.51
N ASP A 71 0.08 -3.04 10.88
CA ASP A 71 -0.05 -2.21 12.08
C ASP A 71 -1.16 -1.15 12.01
N LEU A 72 -1.77 -0.95 10.83
CA LEU A 72 -2.79 0.07 10.58
C LEU A 72 -4.20 -0.53 10.62
N SER A 73 -4.73 -0.78 11.82
CA SER A 73 -6.00 -1.49 12.02
C SER A 73 -7.19 -0.86 11.28
N HIS A 74 -7.38 0.45 11.35
CA HIS A 74 -8.49 1.13 10.68
C HIS A 74 -8.41 1.03 9.16
N LEU A 75 -7.18 1.06 8.62
CA LEU A 75 -6.95 0.81 7.20
C LEU A 75 -7.30 -0.65 6.83
N GLN A 76 -6.89 -1.63 7.63
CA GLN A 76 -7.19 -3.04 7.38
C GLN A 76 -8.71 -3.29 7.36
N ASP A 77 -9.44 -2.81 8.37
CA ASP A 77 -10.90 -2.94 8.44
C ASP A 77 -11.60 -2.28 7.24
N TYR A 78 -11.09 -1.12 6.81
CA TYR A 78 -11.54 -0.44 5.61
C TYR A 78 -11.31 -1.29 4.35
N LEU A 79 -10.10 -1.83 4.15
CA LEU A 79 -9.77 -2.66 2.98
C LEU A 79 -10.62 -3.93 2.92
N THR A 80 -10.85 -4.59 4.07
CA THR A 80 -11.75 -5.75 4.15
C THR A 80 -13.16 -5.39 3.73
N ARG A 81 -13.70 -4.25 4.19
CA ARG A 81 -15.03 -3.78 3.79
C ARG A 81 -15.12 -3.48 2.28
N ILE A 82 -14.08 -2.91 1.68
CA ILE A 82 -14.07 -2.63 0.23
C ILE A 82 -13.97 -3.92 -0.57
N ALA A 83 -13.15 -4.89 -0.14
CA ALA A 83 -12.98 -6.17 -0.81
C ALA A 83 -14.28 -7.00 -0.86
N GLN A 84 -15.16 -6.87 0.14
CA GLN A 84 -16.45 -7.56 0.18
C GLN A 84 -17.49 -7.02 -0.81
N ARG A 85 -17.24 -5.89 -1.48
CA ARG A 85 -18.21 -5.30 -2.43
C ARG A 85 -18.29 -6.18 -3.69
N PRO A 86 -19.50 -6.50 -4.19
CA PRO A 86 -19.67 -7.43 -5.31
C PRO A 86 -18.96 -6.98 -6.59
N ASN A 87 -19.01 -5.68 -6.91
CA ASN A 87 -18.34 -5.14 -8.09
C ASN A 87 -16.81 -5.13 -7.96
N VAL A 88 -16.28 -4.97 -6.73
CA VAL A 88 -14.84 -5.04 -6.48
C VAL A 88 -14.38 -6.49 -6.61
N HIS A 89 -15.11 -7.43 -6.02
CA HIS A 89 -14.81 -8.85 -6.15
C HIS A 89 -14.87 -9.32 -7.60
N SER A 90 -15.93 -8.96 -8.34
CA SER A 90 -16.05 -9.26 -9.77
C SER A 90 -14.90 -8.69 -10.61
N ALA A 91 -14.44 -7.46 -10.30
CA ALA A 91 -13.26 -6.89 -10.96
C ALA A 91 -11.99 -7.71 -10.64
N LEU A 92 -11.77 -8.10 -9.38
CA LEU A 92 -10.61 -8.90 -8.97
C LEU A 92 -10.60 -10.30 -9.62
N VAL A 93 -11.77 -10.91 -9.79
CA VAL A 93 -11.92 -12.18 -10.53
C VAL A 93 -11.60 -11.96 -12.02
N THR A 94 -12.14 -10.91 -12.62
CA THR A 94 -11.93 -10.58 -14.05
C THR A 94 -10.45 -10.29 -14.34
N GLU A 95 -9.74 -9.62 -13.43
CA GLU A 95 -8.31 -9.37 -13.52
C GLU A 95 -7.45 -10.60 -13.19
N GLY A 96 -8.05 -11.71 -12.79
CA GLY A 96 -7.36 -12.97 -12.49
C GLY A 96 -6.60 -12.96 -11.16
N LEU A 97 -6.92 -12.03 -10.26
CA LEU A 97 -6.26 -11.88 -8.96
C LEU A 97 -6.85 -12.80 -7.88
N ILE A 98 -8.11 -13.20 -8.03
CA ILE A 98 -8.84 -14.08 -7.12
C ILE A 98 -9.61 -15.12 -7.95
N LYS A 99 -9.72 -16.35 -7.43
CA LYS A 99 -10.54 -17.40 -8.04
C LYS A 99 -11.97 -17.31 -7.49
N GLU A 100 -12.98 -17.55 -8.33
CA GLU A 100 -14.37 -17.74 -7.89
C GLU A 100 -14.50 -18.88 -6.87
#